data_AF-A0A2N3VLE3-F1
#
_entry.id   AF-A0A2N3VLE3-F1
#
_cell.length_a   1.000
_cell.length_b   1.000
_cell.length_c   1.000
_cell.angle_alpha   90.00
_cell.angle_beta   90.00
_cell.angle_gamma   90.00
#
_symmetry.space_group_name_H-M   'P 1'
#
loop_
_entity.id
_entity.type
_entity.pdbx_description
1 polymer ?
#
loop_
_entity_poly.entity_id
_entity_poly.type
_entity_poly.pdbx_seq_one_letter_code
_entity_poly.pdbx_strand_id
1 'polypeptide(L)'
;MPRPTSDVHAFEAHATDAELHDLRARLAAARLPEAETVSRAAPGPRRWEQGVPFHDLVEVVEYWRTENNWRSFEERLDRIGQFRTTIDGLGIHFLHRRSTRADATPLIMTHGWPGSIAEFTDVVDELADPQSADAPAFHVVVPSLPGFGYSDKPTTTGWGTERIAAAWVELMKRLGYDRFCAHGGDWGGNITTVLGGRFPAHVLGIHSTFAEAPPGMTTDGLTETERAWTEETRDFWCHRAAYAKQQATRPQTIGYSLVDSPVGLLAWILDKFAEWTAVLAADIGVT
;
A
#
# COMPACT_ATOMS: atom_id res chain seq x y z
N MET A 1 -34.71 -15.13 12.93
CA MET A 1 -33.75 -14.32 13.71
C MET A 1 -33.55 -13.01 12.97
N PRO A 2 -33.49 -11.85 13.65
CA PRO A 2 -33.13 -10.62 12.97
C PRO A 2 -31.70 -10.78 12.44
N ARG A 3 -31.49 -10.52 11.15
CA ARG A 3 -30.17 -10.46 10.52
C ARG A 3 -29.32 -9.52 11.39
N PRO A 4 -28.12 -9.90 11.87
CA PRO A 4 -27.25 -8.93 12.51
C PRO A 4 -27.08 -7.80 11.50
N THR A 5 -27.50 -6.59 11.87
CA THR A 5 -27.17 -5.40 11.10
C THR A 5 -25.66 -5.42 10.94
N SER A 6 -25.18 -5.52 9.69
CA SER A 6 -23.76 -5.37 9.41
C SER A 6 -23.31 -4.07 10.07
N ASP A 7 -22.45 -4.16 11.08
CA ASP A 7 -21.95 -3.02 11.88
C ASP A 7 -20.94 -2.20 11.06
N VAL A 8 -21.36 -1.85 9.84
CA VAL A 8 -20.63 -1.07 8.84
C VAL A 8 -21.22 0.32 8.89
N HIS A 9 -20.39 1.30 9.19
CA HIS A 9 -20.77 2.70 9.29
C HIS A 9 -19.94 3.54 8.32
N ALA A 10 -20.55 4.61 7.81
CA ALA A 10 -19.84 5.59 7.01
C ALA A 10 -18.70 6.20 7.83
N PHE A 11 -17.61 6.50 7.14
CA PHE A 11 -16.44 7.16 7.71
C PHE A 11 -16.07 8.35 6.82
N GLU A 12 -15.49 9.37 7.41
CA GLU A 12 -14.99 10.54 6.68
C GLU A 12 -13.61 10.86 7.26
N ALA A 13 -12.60 10.71 6.42
CA ALA A 13 -11.23 11.05 6.78
C ALA A 13 -11.06 12.57 6.73
N HIS A 14 -10.73 13.18 7.86
CA HIS A 14 -10.50 14.62 7.94
C HIS A 14 -9.34 14.96 8.88
N ALA A 15 -8.29 15.56 8.32
CA ALA A 15 -7.21 16.18 9.08
C ALA A 15 -7.61 17.61 9.45
N THR A 16 -7.49 17.97 10.72
CA THR A 16 -7.77 19.33 11.17
C THR A 16 -6.76 20.33 10.60
N ASP A 17 -7.16 21.60 10.45
CA ASP A 17 -6.23 22.65 10.02
C ASP A 17 -5.04 22.79 10.98
N ALA A 18 -5.23 22.49 12.27
CA ALA A 18 -4.16 22.48 13.26
C ALA A 18 -3.12 21.38 12.99
N GLU A 19 -3.55 20.16 12.64
CA GLU A 19 -2.64 19.08 12.25
C GLU A 19 -1.86 19.41 10.96
N LEU A 20 -2.54 19.99 9.96
CA LEU A 20 -1.86 20.42 8.73
C LEU A 20 -0.90 21.59 8.98
N HIS A 21 -1.21 22.49 9.90
CA HIS A 21 -0.30 23.57 10.32
C HIS A 21 0.92 23.00 11.05
N ASP A 22 0.72 22.09 12.01
CA ASP A 22 1.81 21.41 12.73
C ASP A 22 2.73 20.67 11.77
N LEU A 23 2.17 19.92 10.81
CA LEU A 23 2.94 19.26 9.75
C LEU A 23 3.83 20.26 8.99
N ARG A 24 3.26 21.35 8.49
CA ARG A 24 4.03 22.38 7.76
C ARG A 24 5.10 23.04 8.62
N ALA A 25 4.82 23.28 9.90
CA ALA A 25 5.79 23.82 10.84
C ALA A 25 6.96 22.84 11.08
N ARG A 26 6.69 21.54 11.24
CA ARG A 26 7.71 20.49 11.37
C ARG A 26 8.55 20.32 10.11
N LEU A 27 7.94 20.41 8.93
CA LEU A 27 8.66 20.41 7.65
C LEU A 27 9.60 21.62 7.55
N ALA A 28 9.13 22.82 7.92
CA ALA A 28 9.93 24.04 7.91
C ALA A 28 11.10 24.02 8.91
N ALA A 29 10.93 23.36 10.05
CA ALA A 29 11.93 23.27 11.12
C ALA A 29 12.84 22.03 11.03
N ALA A 30 12.71 21.23 9.96
CA ALA A 30 13.43 19.99 9.83
C ALA A 30 14.95 20.20 9.83
N ARG A 31 15.67 19.45 10.66
CA ARG A 31 17.13 19.39 10.66
C ARG A 31 17.58 18.25 9.76
N LEU A 32 18.18 18.59 8.62
CA LEU A 32 18.69 17.63 7.64
C LEU A 32 20.13 17.21 7.96
N PRO A 33 20.56 15.98 7.58
CA PRO A 33 21.96 15.56 7.65
C PRO A 33 22.81 16.27 6.59
N GLU A 34 24.13 16.09 6.65
CA GLU A 34 25.03 16.47 5.57
C GLU A 34 24.70 15.71 4.27
N ALA A 35 25.06 16.30 3.13
CA ALA A 35 24.89 15.66 1.83
C ALA A 35 25.69 14.36 1.73
N GLU A 36 25.14 13.41 0.99
CA GLU A 36 25.72 12.11 0.70
C GLU A 36 27.11 12.22 0.06
N THR A 37 27.96 11.23 0.32
CA THR A 37 29.35 11.21 -0.17
C THR A 37 29.49 10.73 -1.62
N VAL A 38 28.41 10.18 -2.19
CA VAL A 38 28.35 9.79 -3.59
C VAL A 38 28.34 11.04 -4.47
N SER A 39 29.54 11.59 -4.69
CA SER A 39 29.79 12.83 -5.43
C SER A 39 29.15 12.80 -6.81
N ARG A 40 28.18 13.70 -7.05
CA ARG A 40 27.65 14.08 -8.38
C ARG A 40 27.77 12.97 -9.42
N ALA A 41 27.23 11.78 -9.11
CA ALA A 41 27.09 10.75 -10.12
C ALA A 41 26.32 11.41 -11.28
N ALA A 42 26.82 11.25 -12.51
CA ALA A 42 26.03 11.59 -13.69
C ALA A 42 24.62 10.99 -13.53
N PRO A 43 23.56 11.63 -14.06
CA PRO A 43 22.20 11.12 -13.94
C PRO A 43 22.16 9.60 -14.15
N GLY A 44 21.67 8.85 -13.14
CA GLY A 44 21.67 7.40 -13.18
C GLY A 44 21.53 6.72 -11.81
N PRO A 45 21.40 5.39 -11.79
CA PRO A 45 21.08 4.61 -10.58
C PRO A 45 22.08 4.79 -9.43
N ARG A 46 23.35 5.03 -9.76
CA ARG A 46 24.44 5.21 -8.78
C ARG A 46 24.22 6.37 -7.81
N ARG A 47 23.41 7.35 -8.19
CA ARG A 47 23.07 8.51 -7.37
C ARG A 47 22.31 8.14 -6.10
N TRP A 48 21.55 7.04 -6.12
CA TRP A 48 20.73 6.57 -5.00
C TRP A 48 21.42 5.44 -4.20
N GLU A 49 22.71 5.17 -4.43
CA GLU A 49 23.46 4.09 -3.75
C GLU A 49 23.51 4.26 -2.21
N GLN A 50 23.33 5.48 -1.70
CA GLN A 50 23.29 5.79 -0.26
C GLN A 50 21.89 6.20 0.23
N GLY A 51 20.85 5.90 -0.55
CA GLY A 51 19.46 6.27 -0.28
C GLY A 51 19.05 7.58 -0.97
N VAL A 52 18.03 8.25 -0.41
CA VAL A 52 17.47 9.50 -0.97
C VAL A 52 18.55 10.61 -1.04
N PRO A 53 18.87 11.11 -2.24
CA PRO A 53 19.82 12.20 -2.39
C PRO A 53 19.31 13.49 -1.75
N PHE A 54 20.22 14.24 -1.11
CA PHE A 54 19.89 15.43 -0.34
C PHE A 54 19.06 16.45 -1.13
N HIS A 55 19.44 16.71 -2.38
CA HIS A 55 18.76 17.70 -3.22
C HIS A 55 17.31 17.31 -3.55
N ASP A 56 17.04 16.04 -3.86
CA ASP A 56 15.66 15.62 -4.16
C ASP A 56 14.78 15.68 -2.92
N LEU A 57 15.34 15.29 -1.77
CA LEU A 57 14.60 15.37 -0.51
C LEU A 57 14.21 16.82 -0.21
N VAL A 58 15.13 17.77 -0.39
CA VAL A 58 14.85 19.20 -0.19
C VAL A 58 13.75 19.69 -1.14
N GLU A 59 13.80 19.30 -2.41
CA GLU A 59 12.79 19.68 -3.42
C GLU A 59 11.40 19.13 -3.07
N VAL A 60 11.30 17.84 -2.73
CA VAL A 60 10.03 17.22 -2.33
C VAL A 60 9.50 17.81 -1.03
N VAL A 61 10.37 18.09 -0.05
CA VAL A 61 9.96 18.74 1.22
C VAL A 61 9.42 20.14 0.96
N GLU A 62 10.05 20.93 0.08
CA GLU A 62 9.56 22.27 -0.23
C GLU A 62 8.20 22.21 -0.91
N TYR A 63 8.04 21.37 -1.94
CA TYR A 63 6.74 21.14 -2.57
C TYR A 63 5.67 20.70 -1.56
N TRP A 64 6.01 19.75 -0.68
CA TRP A 64 5.07 19.26 0.32
C TRP A 64 4.64 20.35 1.31
N ARG A 65 5.57 21.23 1.68
CA ARG A 65 5.31 22.33 2.61
C ARG A 65 4.44 23.43 2.01
N THR A 66 4.64 23.77 0.74
CA THR A 66 4.12 25.01 0.16
C THR A 66 3.01 24.81 -0.87
N GLU A 67 3.04 23.71 -1.63
CA GLU A 67 2.17 23.49 -2.79
C GLU A 67 1.21 22.31 -2.63
N ASN A 68 1.57 21.32 -1.81
CA ASN A 68 0.73 20.14 -1.60
C ASN A 68 -0.64 20.52 -1.03
N ASN A 69 -1.69 20.07 -1.72
CA ASN A 69 -3.08 20.25 -1.31
C ASN A 69 -3.63 18.95 -0.72
N TRP A 70 -3.52 18.77 0.60
CA TRP A 70 -4.10 17.62 1.30
C TRP A 70 -5.61 17.48 1.11
N ARG A 71 -6.34 18.60 0.97
CA ARG A 71 -7.80 18.58 0.83
C ARG A 71 -8.26 17.86 -0.44
N SER A 72 -7.50 17.93 -1.53
CA SER A 72 -7.87 17.20 -2.77
C SER A 72 -7.83 15.68 -2.60
N PHE A 73 -6.96 15.18 -1.71
CA PHE A 73 -6.91 13.76 -1.37
C PHE A 73 -8.13 13.35 -0.53
N GLU A 74 -8.50 14.13 0.48
CA GLU A 74 -9.73 13.89 1.27
C GLU A 74 -10.97 13.86 0.36
N GLU A 75 -11.13 14.86 -0.50
CA GLU A 75 -12.22 14.92 -1.48
C GLU A 75 -12.23 13.70 -2.42
N ARG A 76 -11.05 13.17 -2.80
CA ARG A 76 -10.97 11.95 -3.61
C ARG A 76 -11.49 10.75 -2.84
N LEU A 77 -11.12 10.58 -1.58
CA LEU A 77 -11.60 9.47 -0.75
C LEU A 77 -13.12 9.54 -0.54
N ASP A 78 -13.66 10.74 -0.32
CA ASP A 78 -15.11 10.94 -0.13
C ASP A 78 -15.92 10.59 -1.38
N ARG A 79 -15.41 10.92 -2.58
CA ARG A 79 -16.05 10.51 -3.84
C ARG A 79 -16.08 8.99 -4.05
N ILE A 80 -15.06 8.28 -3.55
CA ILE A 80 -15.00 6.82 -3.64
C ILE A 80 -15.98 6.19 -2.63
N GLY A 81 -16.05 6.77 -1.42
CA GLY A 81 -16.86 6.29 -0.31
C GLY A 81 -16.02 5.51 0.69
N GLN A 82 -16.01 5.95 1.94
CA GLN A 82 -15.23 5.40 3.05
C GLN A 82 -16.14 4.82 4.12
N PHE A 83 -15.72 3.69 4.69
CA PHE A 83 -16.50 2.97 5.68
C PHE A 83 -15.59 2.37 6.76
N ARG A 84 -16.17 2.09 7.92
CA ARG A 84 -15.53 1.37 9.00
C ARG A 84 -16.42 0.29 9.59
N THR A 85 -15.80 -0.74 10.13
CA THR A 85 -16.45 -1.82 10.87
C THR A 85 -15.49 -2.48 11.85
N THR A 86 -15.98 -3.10 12.92
CA THR A 86 -15.12 -3.75 13.93
C THR A 86 -15.01 -5.26 13.69
N ILE A 87 -13.81 -5.76 13.38
CA ILE A 87 -13.53 -7.19 13.17
C ILE A 87 -12.47 -7.64 14.17
N ASP A 88 -12.75 -8.72 14.90
CA ASP A 88 -11.91 -9.24 15.99
C ASP A 88 -11.47 -8.16 17.00
N GLY A 89 -12.36 -7.23 17.31
CA GLY A 89 -12.12 -6.12 18.25
C GLY A 89 -11.26 -4.98 17.70
N LEU A 90 -10.96 -4.96 16.40
CA LEU A 90 -10.19 -3.89 15.75
C LEU A 90 -11.07 -3.15 14.73
N GLY A 91 -11.06 -1.80 14.78
CA GLY A 91 -11.76 -0.98 13.81
C GLY A 91 -11.04 -0.95 12.46
N ILE A 92 -11.63 -1.60 11.46
CA ILE A 92 -11.14 -1.73 10.10
C ILE A 92 -11.74 -0.64 9.22
N HIS A 93 -10.89 0.16 8.58
CA HIS A 93 -11.26 1.10 7.54
C HIS A 93 -11.16 0.48 6.15
N PHE A 94 -12.06 0.88 5.25
CA PHE A 94 -12.02 0.49 3.86
C PHE A 94 -12.74 1.48 2.95
N LEU A 95 -12.28 1.58 1.71
CA LEU A 95 -13.03 2.19 0.62
C LEU A 95 -14.01 1.16 0.05
N HIS A 96 -15.20 1.60 -0.35
CA HIS A 96 -16.16 0.73 -1.04
C HIS A 96 -16.84 1.44 -2.20
N ARG A 97 -16.29 1.23 -3.40
CA ARG A 97 -16.88 1.70 -4.65
C ARG A 97 -17.82 0.65 -5.23
N ARG A 98 -19.12 0.84 -5.06
CA ARG A 98 -20.13 -0.05 -5.67
C ARG A 98 -20.36 0.31 -7.13
N SER A 99 -20.13 -0.66 -8.02
CA SER A 99 -20.65 -0.60 -9.40
C SER A 99 -22.16 -0.41 -9.44
N THR A 100 -22.63 0.30 -10.46
CA THR A 100 -24.05 0.40 -10.83
C THR A 100 -24.54 -0.80 -11.65
N ARG A 101 -23.62 -1.64 -12.15
CA ARG A 101 -23.95 -2.82 -12.96
C ARG A 101 -24.40 -4.00 -12.10
N ALA A 102 -25.47 -4.66 -12.54
CA ALA A 102 -26.05 -5.81 -11.83
C ALA A 102 -25.19 -7.08 -11.93
N ASP A 103 -24.29 -7.17 -12.91
CA ASP A 103 -23.37 -8.28 -13.14
C ASP A 103 -21.98 -8.05 -12.53
N ALA A 104 -21.81 -6.99 -11.73
CA ALA A 104 -20.52 -6.65 -11.15
C ALA A 104 -20.04 -7.71 -10.15
N THR A 105 -18.79 -8.14 -10.31
CA THR A 105 -18.17 -9.14 -9.42
C THR A 105 -17.57 -8.46 -8.19
N PRO A 106 -17.80 -8.95 -6.96
CA PRO A 106 -17.14 -8.40 -5.79
C PRO A 106 -15.61 -8.62 -5.85
N LEU A 107 -14.84 -7.57 -5.61
CA LEU A 107 -13.37 -7.59 -5.65
C LEU A 107 -12.81 -6.92 -4.40
N ILE A 108 -11.98 -7.64 -3.65
CA ILE A 108 -11.18 -7.04 -2.58
C ILE A 108 -9.76 -6.77 -3.06
N MET A 109 -9.25 -5.56 -2.86
CA MET A 109 -7.91 -5.13 -3.26
C MET A 109 -7.09 -4.73 -2.03
N THR A 110 -5.99 -5.44 -1.76
CA THR A 110 -5.18 -5.23 -0.56
C THR A 110 -3.85 -4.57 -0.93
N HIS A 111 -3.54 -3.44 -0.30
CA HIS A 111 -2.24 -2.76 -0.45
C HIS A 111 -1.13 -3.46 0.35
N GLY A 112 0.10 -2.99 0.19
CA GLY A 112 1.25 -3.41 0.99
C GLY A 112 1.89 -2.30 1.80
N TRP A 113 3.21 -2.39 1.97
CA TRP A 113 4.09 -1.38 2.56
C TRP A 113 5.18 -0.99 1.53
N PRO A 114 5.57 0.29 1.42
CA PRO A 114 5.11 1.46 2.17
C PRO A 114 3.79 2.05 1.65
N GLY A 115 3.02 1.23 0.93
CA GLY A 115 1.73 1.55 0.35
C GLY A 115 0.60 1.88 1.30
N SER A 116 -0.52 2.26 0.69
CA SER A 116 -1.81 2.44 1.36
C SER A 116 -2.96 2.30 0.36
N ILE A 117 -4.19 2.50 0.82
CA ILE A 117 -5.37 2.62 -0.04
C ILE A 117 -5.23 3.67 -1.16
N ALA A 118 -4.33 4.64 -1.01
CA ALA A 118 -4.05 5.67 -2.01
C ALA A 118 -3.60 5.09 -3.36
N GLU A 119 -2.93 3.93 -3.37
CA GLU A 119 -2.47 3.28 -4.62
C GLU A 119 -3.62 2.92 -5.56
N PHE A 120 -4.81 2.73 -5.01
CA PHE A 120 -5.97 2.27 -5.76
C PHE A 120 -6.93 3.41 -6.11
N THR A 121 -6.72 4.63 -5.59
CA THR A 121 -7.69 5.71 -5.78
C THR A 121 -7.86 6.08 -7.23
N ASP A 122 -6.90 5.82 -8.11
CA ASP A 122 -7.00 6.19 -9.53
C ASP A 122 -7.62 5.10 -10.41
N VAL A 123 -7.79 3.88 -9.89
CA VAL A 123 -8.30 2.73 -10.67
C VAL A 123 -9.69 2.25 -10.21
N VAL A 124 -10.11 2.58 -8.98
CA VAL A 124 -11.37 2.06 -8.40
C VAL A 124 -12.61 2.46 -9.20
N ASP A 125 -12.63 3.65 -9.82
CA ASP A 125 -13.79 4.11 -10.59
C ASP A 125 -13.93 3.34 -11.90
N GLU A 126 -12.85 3.16 -12.65
CA GLU A 126 -12.86 2.40 -13.93
C GLU A 126 -13.13 0.91 -13.69
N LEU A 127 -12.65 0.34 -12.59
CA LEU A 127 -12.98 -1.04 -12.23
C LEU A 127 -14.46 -1.20 -11.86
N ALA A 128 -15.06 -0.20 -11.20
CA ALA A 128 -16.44 -0.26 -10.80
C ALA A 128 -17.41 0.03 -11.94
N ASP A 129 -17.12 1.06 -12.74
CA ASP A 129 -17.99 1.52 -13.83
C ASP A 129 -17.16 1.64 -15.13
N PRO A 130 -16.70 0.51 -15.71
CA PRO A 130 -15.85 0.53 -16.91
C PRO A 130 -16.59 1.10 -18.12
N GLN A 131 -15.87 1.79 -19.01
CA GLN A 131 -16.49 2.43 -20.18
C GLN A 131 -17.10 1.44 -21.18
N SER A 132 -16.47 0.29 -21.36
CA SER A 132 -16.96 -0.75 -22.27
C SER A 132 -17.97 -1.65 -21.55
N ALA A 133 -19.14 -1.85 -22.19
CA ALA A 133 -20.15 -2.78 -21.68
C ALA A 133 -19.65 -4.23 -21.63
N ASP A 134 -18.71 -4.59 -22.51
CA ASP A 134 -18.13 -5.93 -22.59
C ASP A 134 -16.99 -6.15 -21.58
N ALA A 135 -16.47 -5.08 -20.97
CA ALA A 135 -15.48 -5.20 -19.91
C ALA A 135 -16.13 -5.69 -18.61
N PRO A 136 -15.43 -6.52 -17.79
CA PRO A 136 -15.93 -6.92 -16.49
C PRO A 136 -15.98 -5.71 -15.54
N ALA A 137 -17.07 -5.60 -14.77
CA ALA A 137 -17.23 -4.59 -13.73
C ALA A 137 -17.14 -5.22 -12.34
N PHE A 138 -16.79 -4.40 -11.34
CA PHE A 138 -16.54 -4.88 -9.98
C PHE A 138 -17.22 -4.05 -8.89
N HIS A 139 -17.67 -4.69 -7.82
CA HIS A 139 -17.83 -3.96 -6.55
C HIS A 139 -16.48 -3.95 -5.84
N VAL A 140 -15.82 -2.80 -5.81
CA VAL A 140 -14.42 -2.69 -5.36
C VAL A 140 -14.37 -2.34 -3.88
N VAL A 141 -13.72 -3.19 -3.09
CA VAL A 141 -13.48 -3.00 -1.66
C VAL A 141 -11.99 -2.90 -1.42
N VAL A 142 -11.53 -1.78 -0.87
CA VAL A 142 -10.10 -1.50 -0.65
C VAL A 142 -9.86 -1.23 0.82
N PRO A 143 -9.57 -2.26 1.63
CA PRO A 143 -9.35 -2.05 3.04
C PRO A 143 -7.96 -1.53 3.36
N SER A 144 -7.88 -0.69 4.40
CA SER A 144 -6.61 -0.36 5.04
C SER A 144 -6.19 -1.52 5.93
N LEU A 145 -4.97 -2.03 5.74
CA LEU A 145 -4.40 -3.10 6.57
C LEU A 145 -4.50 -2.75 8.08
N PRO A 146 -4.70 -3.73 8.97
CA PRO A 146 -4.59 -3.52 10.42
C PRO A 146 -3.28 -2.82 10.79
N GLY A 147 -3.37 -1.66 11.47
CA GLY A 147 -2.22 -0.81 11.79
C GLY A 147 -1.81 0.21 10.72
N PHE A 148 -2.51 0.27 9.59
CA PHE A 148 -2.23 1.19 8.48
C PHE A 148 -3.36 2.19 8.26
N GLY A 149 -3.00 3.40 7.83
CA GLY A 149 -3.94 4.45 7.46
C GLY A 149 -4.98 4.72 8.55
N TYR A 150 -6.26 4.60 8.18
CA TYR A 150 -7.40 4.85 9.07
C TYR A 150 -7.92 3.58 9.77
N SER A 151 -7.30 2.41 9.58
CA SER A 151 -7.56 1.25 10.42
C SER A 151 -6.86 1.41 11.78
N ASP A 152 -7.46 0.85 12.83
CA ASP A 152 -6.90 0.94 14.18
C ASP A 152 -5.53 0.25 14.26
N LYS A 153 -4.70 0.76 15.17
CA LYS A 153 -3.43 0.14 15.53
C LYS A 153 -3.70 -1.02 16.51
N PRO A 154 -3.27 -2.25 16.22
CA PRO A 154 -3.46 -3.37 17.14
C PRO A 154 -2.87 -3.09 18.53
N THR A 155 -3.63 -3.37 19.59
CA THR A 155 -3.18 -3.29 20.98
C THR A 155 -2.59 -4.60 21.51
N THR A 156 -2.66 -5.66 20.70
CA THR A 156 -2.13 -7.00 21.00
C THR A 156 -1.36 -7.55 19.80
N THR A 157 -0.41 -8.45 20.05
CA THR A 157 0.29 -9.20 19.00
C THR A 157 -0.64 -10.13 18.21
N GLY A 158 -0.20 -10.62 17.05
CA GLY A 158 -0.87 -11.70 16.32
C GLY A 158 -1.73 -11.28 15.13
N TRP A 159 -1.61 -10.04 14.66
CA TRP A 159 -2.13 -9.63 13.35
C TRP A 159 -1.15 -10.00 12.24
N GLY A 160 -1.07 -11.29 11.93
CA GLY A 160 -0.34 -11.84 10.78
C GLY A 160 -1.22 -12.00 9.54
N THR A 161 -0.63 -12.40 8.41
CA THR A 161 -1.29 -12.50 7.11
C THR A 161 -2.52 -13.42 7.13
N GLU A 162 -2.48 -14.52 7.88
CA GLU A 162 -3.63 -15.43 8.06
C GLU A 162 -4.82 -14.77 8.75
N ARG A 163 -4.55 -14.02 9.83
CA ARG A 163 -5.61 -13.35 10.58
C ARG A 163 -6.23 -12.23 9.75
N ILE A 164 -5.40 -11.51 9.00
CA ILE A 164 -5.88 -10.48 8.08
C ILE A 164 -6.74 -11.10 6.97
N ALA A 165 -6.31 -12.22 6.37
CA ALA A 165 -7.12 -12.94 5.37
C ALA A 165 -8.48 -13.39 5.94
N ALA A 166 -8.51 -13.90 7.17
CA ALA A 166 -9.77 -14.25 7.84
C ALA A 166 -10.66 -13.00 8.06
N ALA A 167 -10.06 -11.88 8.45
CA ALA A 167 -10.77 -10.61 8.61
C ALA A 167 -11.34 -10.08 7.28
N TRP A 168 -10.66 -10.29 6.16
CA TRP A 168 -11.18 -9.98 4.83
C TRP A 168 -12.38 -10.83 4.42
N VAL A 169 -12.38 -12.12 4.73
CA VAL A 169 -13.58 -12.95 4.53
C VAL A 169 -14.76 -12.42 5.35
N GLU A 170 -14.53 -12.05 6.60
CA GLU A 170 -15.58 -11.45 7.45
C GLU A 170 -16.05 -10.09 6.93
N LEU A 171 -15.12 -9.22 6.50
CA LEU A 171 -15.45 -7.92 5.90
C LEU A 171 -16.36 -8.11 4.68
N MET A 172 -15.97 -8.98 3.75
CA MET A 172 -16.75 -9.23 2.54
C MET A 172 -18.13 -9.83 2.86
N LYS A 173 -18.23 -10.73 3.84
CA LYS A 173 -19.51 -11.26 4.34
C LYS A 173 -20.41 -10.18 4.91
N ARG A 174 -19.88 -9.25 5.71
CA ARG A 174 -20.66 -8.12 6.25
C ARG A 174 -21.20 -7.20 5.16
N LEU A 175 -20.47 -7.07 4.05
CA LEU A 175 -20.91 -6.35 2.86
C LEU A 175 -21.90 -7.15 1.99
N GLY A 176 -22.19 -8.41 2.34
CA GLY A 176 -23.11 -9.28 1.61
C GLY A 176 -22.47 -10.05 0.46
N TYR A 177 -21.13 -10.09 0.39
CA TYR A 177 -20.38 -10.80 -0.64
C TYR A 177 -19.86 -12.15 -0.13
N ASP A 178 -20.64 -13.20 -0.36
CA ASP A 178 -20.28 -14.58 0.05
C ASP A 178 -19.16 -15.18 -0.81
N ARG A 179 -19.06 -14.73 -2.08
CA ARG A 179 -18.00 -15.10 -3.02
C ARG A 179 -17.43 -13.86 -3.71
N PHE A 180 -16.11 -13.76 -3.79
CA PHE A 180 -15.41 -12.58 -4.31
C PHE A 180 -14.07 -12.93 -4.96
N CYS A 181 -13.58 -12.09 -5.86
CA CYS A 181 -12.20 -12.12 -6.34
C CYS A 181 -11.29 -11.35 -5.38
N ALA A 182 -10.00 -11.71 -5.32
CA ALA A 182 -9.03 -11.00 -4.50
C ALA A 182 -7.82 -10.55 -5.33
N HIS A 183 -7.34 -9.35 -5.04
CA HIS A 183 -6.15 -8.77 -5.65
C HIS A 183 -5.20 -8.18 -4.60
N GLY A 184 -3.90 -8.31 -4.84
CA GLY A 184 -2.89 -7.58 -4.07
C GLY A 184 -1.46 -7.79 -4.56
N GLY A 185 -0.61 -6.79 -4.28
CA GLY A 185 0.85 -6.85 -4.37
C GLY A 185 1.48 -6.73 -2.98
N ASP A 186 2.80 -6.89 -2.87
CA ASP A 186 3.55 -6.83 -1.60
C ASP A 186 2.88 -7.66 -0.48
N TRP A 187 2.68 -7.13 0.74
CA TRP A 187 1.92 -7.79 1.82
C TRP A 187 0.49 -8.17 1.38
N GLY A 188 -0.15 -7.35 0.57
CA GLY A 188 -1.45 -7.63 -0.01
C GLY A 188 -1.45 -8.86 -0.91
N GLY A 189 -0.35 -9.13 -1.61
CA GLY A 189 -0.15 -10.33 -2.43
C GLY A 189 0.02 -11.59 -1.57
N ASN A 190 0.78 -11.50 -0.48
CA ASN A 190 0.87 -12.56 0.52
C ASN A 190 -0.51 -12.88 1.13
N ILE A 191 -1.27 -11.86 1.54
CA ILE A 191 -2.61 -12.02 2.10
C ILE A 191 -3.59 -12.60 1.07
N THR A 192 -3.50 -12.13 -0.19
CA THR A 192 -4.31 -12.64 -1.31
C THR A 192 -4.02 -14.11 -1.60
N THR A 193 -2.75 -14.53 -1.51
CA THR A 193 -2.35 -15.94 -1.65
C THR A 193 -2.93 -16.78 -0.52
N VAL A 194 -2.88 -16.29 0.73
CA VAL A 194 -3.50 -16.97 1.88
C VAL A 194 -5.02 -17.07 1.73
N LEU A 195 -5.68 -16.03 1.20
CA LEU A 195 -7.09 -16.03 0.86
C LEU A 195 -7.44 -17.17 -0.10
N GLY A 196 -6.72 -17.27 -1.22
CA GLY A 196 -6.94 -18.32 -2.23
C GLY A 196 -6.70 -19.73 -1.69
N GLY A 197 -5.66 -19.92 -0.88
CA GLY A 197 -5.29 -21.23 -0.35
C GLY A 197 -6.16 -21.72 0.82
N ARG A 198 -6.60 -20.82 1.72
CA ARG A 198 -7.29 -21.20 2.97
C ARG A 198 -8.79 -20.96 2.97
N PHE A 199 -9.31 -20.13 2.05
CA PHE A 199 -10.73 -19.80 2.00
C PHE A 199 -11.36 -20.05 0.61
N PRO A 200 -11.14 -21.23 -0.02
CA PRO A 200 -11.60 -21.51 -1.39
C PRO A 200 -13.13 -21.50 -1.55
N ALA A 201 -13.89 -21.64 -0.46
CA ALA A 201 -15.34 -21.51 -0.47
C ALA A 201 -15.82 -20.06 -0.75
N HIS A 202 -14.98 -19.07 -0.45
CA HIS A 202 -15.29 -17.64 -0.57
C HIS A 202 -14.55 -16.95 -1.72
N VAL A 203 -13.40 -17.49 -2.15
CA VAL A 203 -12.56 -16.85 -3.16
C VAL A 203 -12.82 -17.45 -4.54
N LEU A 204 -13.30 -16.63 -5.48
CA LEU A 204 -13.54 -17.00 -6.88
C LEU A 204 -12.24 -17.19 -7.67
N GLY A 205 -11.25 -16.36 -7.36
CA GLY A 205 -9.95 -16.33 -8.01
C GLY A 205 -9.06 -15.28 -7.36
N ILE A 206 -7.77 -15.43 -7.55
CA ILE A 206 -6.76 -14.48 -7.08
C ILE A 206 -5.99 -13.88 -8.26
N HIS A 207 -5.68 -12.60 -8.16
CA HIS A 207 -4.75 -11.91 -9.05
C HIS A 207 -3.68 -11.23 -8.20
N SER A 208 -2.44 -11.73 -8.23
CA SER A 208 -1.34 -11.13 -7.47
C SER A 208 -0.24 -10.62 -8.38
N THR A 209 0.26 -9.43 -8.05
CA THR A 209 1.45 -8.83 -8.67
C THR A 209 2.71 -9.09 -7.84
N PHE A 210 2.60 -9.87 -6.75
CA PHE A 210 3.71 -10.28 -5.91
C PHE A 210 3.89 -11.79 -6.01
N ALA A 211 5.04 -12.20 -6.53
CA ALA A 211 5.39 -13.60 -6.66
C ALA A 211 6.74 -13.83 -6.00
N GLU A 212 6.78 -14.71 -5.00
CA GLU A 212 8.03 -15.22 -4.43
C GLU A 212 8.00 -16.74 -4.43
N ALA A 213 9.13 -17.35 -4.77
CA ALA A 213 9.28 -18.79 -4.70
C ALA A 213 9.31 -19.26 -3.23
N PRO A 214 8.68 -20.41 -2.90
CA PRO A 214 8.85 -21.04 -1.60
C PRO A 214 10.34 -21.27 -1.27
N PRO A 215 10.75 -21.12 0.00
CA PRO A 215 12.12 -21.39 0.42
C PRO A 215 12.56 -22.82 0.06
N GLY A 216 13.77 -22.96 -0.50
CA GLY A 216 14.36 -24.26 -0.81
C GLY A 216 13.93 -24.90 -2.13
N MET A 217 13.17 -24.18 -2.97
CA MET A 217 12.92 -24.61 -4.36
C MET A 217 14.24 -24.68 -5.14
N THR A 218 14.40 -25.71 -5.98
CA THR A 218 15.56 -25.82 -6.87
C THR A 218 15.50 -24.77 -7.98
N THR A 219 16.66 -24.31 -8.44
CA THR A 219 16.79 -23.46 -9.63
C THR A 219 17.17 -24.27 -10.88
N ASP A 220 17.19 -25.60 -10.78
CA ASP A 220 17.48 -26.49 -11.90
C ASP A 220 16.35 -26.40 -12.93
N GLY A 221 16.72 -26.35 -14.22
CA GLY A 221 15.75 -26.26 -15.32
C GLY A 221 15.16 -24.87 -15.55
N LEU A 222 15.48 -23.87 -14.72
CA LEU A 222 15.13 -22.47 -15.01
C LEU A 222 15.85 -21.98 -16.27
N THR A 223 15.11 -21.24 -17.09
CA THR A 223 15.68 -20.43 -18.17
C THR A 223 16.61 -19.36 -17.62
N GLU A 224 17.39 -18.72 -18.50
CA GLU A 224 18.29 -17.63 -18.10
C GLU A 224 17.54 -16.47 -17.44
N THR A 225 16.39 -16.08 -17.99
CA THR A 225 15.54 -15.02 -17.41
C THR A 225 14.99 -15.39 -16.04
N GLU A 226 14.49 -16.60 -15.86
CA GLU A 226 13.97 -17.06 -14.55
C GLU A 226 15.08 -17.20 -13.51
N ARG A 227 16.27 -17.61 -13.93
CA ARG A 227 17.46 -17.65 -13.07
C ARG A 227 17.87 -16.24 -12.63
N ALA A 228 17.95 -15.30 -13.56
CA ALA A 228 18.27 -13.91 -13.25
C ALA A 228 17.26 -13.31 -12.25
N TRP A 229 15.96 -13.54 -12.45
CA TRP A 229 14.93 -13.10 -11.51
C TRP A 229 15.09 -13.71 -10.10
N THR A 230 15.47 -14.98 -10.02
CA THR A 230 15.75 -15.65 -8.73
C THR A 230 16.98 -15.05 -8.04
N GLU A 231 18.03 -14.74 -8.81
CA GLU A 231 19.25 -14.11 -8.32
C GLU A 231 19.00 -12.68 -7.85
N GLU A 232 18.22 -11.89 -8.58
CA GLU A 232 17.78 -10.54 -8.19
C GLU A 232 16.96 -10.54 -6.90
N THR A 233 16.05 -11.50 -6.76
CA THR A 233 15.27 -11.69 -5.53
C THR A 233 16.20 -11.99 -4.34
N ARG A 234 17.19 -12.87 -4.53
CA ARG A 234 18.18 -13.17 -3.50
C ARG A 234 19.03 -11.94 -3.15
N ASP A 235 19.49 -11.20 -4.15
CA ASP A 235 20.25 -9.96 -3.98
C ASP A 235 19.47 -8.95 -3.14
N PHE A 236 18.19 -8.73 -3.46
CA PHE A 236 17.31 -7.85 -2.69
C PHE A 236 17.29 -8.23 -1.21
N TRP A 237 17.05 -9.49 -0.88
CA TRP A 237 17.00 -9.97 0.50
C TRP A 237 18.35 -9.86 1.23
N CYS A 238 19.47 -9.98 0.51
CA CYS A 238 20.81 -9.85 1.08
C CYS A 238 21.24 -8.39 1.31
N HIS A 239 20.93 -7.49 0.39
CA HIS A 239 21.53 -6.16 0.34
C HIS A 239 20.54 -5.01 0.53
N ARG A 240 19.26 -5.20 0.20
CA ARG A 240 18.28 -4.10 0.05
C ARG A 240 17.10 -4.20 1.02
N ALA A 241 16.96 -5.34 1.71
CA ALA A 241 15.94 -5.59 2.73
C ALA A 241 16.27 -5.10 4.16
N ALA A 242 17.23 -4.17 4.32
CA ALA A 242 17.60 -3.63 5.65
C ALA A 242 16.42 -2.96 6.37
N TYR A 243 15.56 -2.25 5.61
CA TYR A 243 14.33 -1.66 6.14
C TYR A 243 13.42 -2.73 6.77
N ALA A 244 13.23 -3.85 6.06
CA ALA A 244 12.37 -4.95 6.49
C ALA A 244 12.93 -5.62 7.73
N LYS A 245 14.27 -5.79 7.80
CA LYS A 245 14.92 -6.35 8.97
C LYS A 245 14.71 -5.48 10.22
N GLN A 246 14.83 -4.16 10.06
CA GLN A 246 14.61 -3.22 11.16
C GLN A 246 13.15 -3.25 11.63
N GLN A 247 12.19 -3.19 10.72
CA GLN A 247 10.77 -3.25 11.04
C GLN A 247 10.34 -4.60 11.63
N ALA A 248 10.90 -5.71 11.15
CA ALA A 248 10.58 -7.05 11.65
C ALA A 248 11.11 -7.30 13.06
N THR A 249 12.21 -6.66 13.46
CA THR A 249 12.90 -6.99 14.72
C THR A 249 12.79 -5.91 15.80
N ARG A 250 12.71 -4.63 15.42
CA ARG A 250 12.67 -3.48 16.33
C ARG A 250 11.64 -2.42 15.87
N PRO A 251 10.38 -2.79 15.61
CA PRO A 251 9.37 -1.88 15.05
C PRO A 251 9.10 -0.67 15.96
N GLN A 252 9.04 -0.88 17.28
CA GLN A 252 8.83 0.21 18.23
C GLN A 252 9.98 1.22 18.21
N THR A 253 11.23 0.76 18.04
CA THR A 253 12.42 1.61 18.06
C THR A 253 12.45 2.54 16.85
N ILE A 254 12.28 2.01 15.64
CA ILE A 254 12.25 2.85 14.43
C ILE A 254 10.98 3.72 14.39
N GLY A 255 9.88 3.24 14.98
CA GLY A 255 8.62 3.99 15.06
C GLY A 255 8.76 5.35 15.74
N TYR A 256 9.60 5.50 16.77
CA TYR A 256 9.78 6.79 17.44
C TYR A 256 10.28 7.88 16.48
N SER A 257 11.30 7.60 15.67
CA SER A 257 11.84 8.58 14.72
C SER A 257 10.89 8.86 13.56
N LEU A 258 10.19 7.84 13.07
CA LEU A 258 9.26 7.97 11.93
C LEU A 258 7.95 8.67 12.31
N VAL A 259 7.52 8.59 13.58
CA VAL A 259 6.35 9.32 14.08
C VAL A 259 6.70 10.78 14.38
N ASP A 260 7.89 11.05 14.91
CA ASP A 260 8.27 12.42 15.32
C ASP A 260 8.63 13.33 14.13
N SER A 261 9.32 12.77 13.12
CA SER A 261 9.85 13.52 11.99
C SER A 261 9.13 13.20 10.69
N PRO A 262 8.31 14.13 10.14
CA PRO A 262 7.67 13.91 8.83
C PRO A 262 8.69 13.83 7.69
N VAL A 263 9.82 14.54 7.79
CA VAL A 263 10.92 14.42 6.81
C VAL A 263 11.62 13.06 6.94
N GLY A 264 11.81 12.56 8.16
CA GLY A 264 12.34 11.21 8.39
C GLY A 264 11.44 10.12 7.80
N LEU A 265 10.12 10.26 7.99
CA LEU A 265 9.13 9.36 7.39
C LEU A 265 9.13 9.44 5.85
N LEU A 266 9.13 10.65 5.30
CA LEU A 266 9.21 10.86 3.85
C LEU A 266 10.46 10.20 3.27
N ALA A 267 11.64 10.44 3.83
CA ALA A 267 12.88 9.85 3.33
C ALA A 267 12.84 8.33 3.39
N TRP A 268 12.31 7.75 4.47
CA TRP A 268 12.19 6.30 4.65
C TRP A 268 11.27 5.63 3.60
N ILE A 269 10.22 6.34 3.17
CA ILE A 269 9.26 5.86 2.18
C ILE A 269 9.75 6.15 0.75
N LEU A 270 10.20 7.37 0.48
CA LEU A 270 10.62 7.84 -0.84
C LEU A 270 11.76 7.00 -1.41
N ASP A 271 12.68 6.54 -0.55
CA ASP A 271 13.74 5.61 -0.92
C ASP A 271 13.20 4.37 -1.66
N LYS A 272 12.07 3.83 -1.19
CA LYS A 272 11.44 2.64 -1.78
C LYS A 272 10.64 2.96 -3.03
N PHE A 273 9.99 4.11 -3.09
CA PHE A 273 9.35 4.56 -4.34
C PHE A 273 10.40 4.76 -5.44
N ALA A 274 11.55 5.35 -5.13
CA ALA A 274 12.63 5.51 -6.10
C ALA A 274 13.24 4.17 -6.54
N GLU A 275 13.39 3.22 -5.61
CA GLU A 275 14.00 1.91 -5.90
C GLU A 275 13.06 0.95 -6.63
N TRP A 276 11.76 0.95 -6.31
CA TRP A 276 10.80 -0.09 -6.74
C TRP A 276 9.89 0.35 -7.89
N THR A 277 9.95 1.62 -8.30
CA THR A 277 9.22 2.07 -9.49
C THR A 277 10.13 2.05 -10.71
N ALA A 278 9.56 1.73 -11.88
CA ALA A 278 10.24 1.98 -13.14
C ALA A 278 10.17 3.47 -13.43
N VAL A 279 11.32 4.14 -13.58
CA VAL A 279 11.34 5.39 -14.34
C VAL A 279 11.08 5.00 -15.79
N LEU A 280 9.84 5.16 -16.25
CA LEU A 280 9.56 5.09 -17.68
C LEU A 280 10.47 6.13 -18.34
N ALA A 281 11.46 5.68 -19.10
CA ALA A 281 12.25 6.53 -19.96
C ALA A 281 11.36 7.03 -21.11
N ALA A 282 10.45 7.94 -20.79
CA ALA A 282 9.68 8.70 -21.75
C ALA A 282 10.30 10.11 -21.81
N ASP A 283 10.80 10.45 -23.01
CA ASP A 283 11.21 11.77 -23.47
C ASP A 283 12.45 12.43 -22.83
N ILE A 284 13.63 11.92 -23.21
CA ILE A 284 14.79 12.79 -23.51
C ILE A 284 15.01 12.79 -25.03
N GLY A 285 13.96 13.15 -25.75
CA GLY A 285 13.96 13.37 -27.19
C GLY A 285 13.47 14.78 -27.49
N VAL A 286 14.24 15.78 -27.07
CA VAL A 286 14.10 17.12 -27.66
C VAL A 286 14.68 17.02 -29.07
N THR A 287 13.83 17.29 -30.07
CA THR A 287 14.21 17.49 -31.48
C THR A 287 15.37 18.46 -31.65
#